data_AF-A0A484Z5A5-F1
#
_entry.id   AF-A0A484Z5A5-F1
#
_cell.length_a   1.000
_cell.length_b   1.000
_cell.length_c   1.000
_cell.angle_alpha   90.00
_cell.angle_beta   90.00
_cell.angle_gamma   90.00
#
_symmetry.space_group_name_H-M   'P 1'
#
loop_
_entity.id
_entity.type
_entity.pdbx_description
1 polymer ?
#
loop_
_entity_poly.entity_id
_entity_poly.type
_entity_poly.pdbx_seq_one_letter_code
_entity_poly.pdbx_strand_id
1 'polypeptide(L)'
;MIEARQLLALAIPVIVAQVAQTAMGFVDTVMAGGYSATDMAAVAIGTSIWLPAILFGHGLLLALTPVIAQLNGSGRRDRVAHQVRQGFWLAGFVSVLIMVVLWNAGHIIRAMQEY
;
A
#
# COMPACT_ATOMS: atom_id res chain seq x y z
N MET A 1 30.12 5.64 15.74
CA MET A 1 29.21 6.80 15.98
C MET A 1 28.75 7.51 14.70
N ILE A 2 29.53 7.53 13.61
CA ILE A 2 29.15 8.20 12.35
C ILE A 2 27.96 7.51 11.65
N GLU A 3 27.91 6.18 11.64
CA GLU A 3 26.80 5.41 11.08
C GLU A 3 25.47 5.69 11.79
N ALA A 4 25.47 5.80 13.12
CA ALA A 4 24.28 6.13 13.89
C ALA A 4 23.70 7.50 13.48
N ARG A 5 24.55 8.49 13.19
CA ARG A 5 24.13 9.81 12.73
C ARG A 5 23.54 9.77 11.31
N GLN A 6 24.07 8.94 10.42
CA GLN A 6 23.52 8.74 9.08
C GLN A 6 22.18 7.99 9.10
N LEU A 7 22.08 6.96 9.94
CA LEU A 7 20.83 6.24 10.16
C LEU A 7 19.76 7.16 10.74
N LEU A 8 20.09 8.01 11.72
CA LEU A 8 19.16 9.00 12.28
C LEU A 8 18.74 10.04 11.24
N ALA A 9 19.66 10.50 10.38
CA ALA A 9 19.34 11.44 9.30
C ALA A 9 18.33 10.88 8.28
N LEU A 10 18.32 9.56 8.05
CA LEU A 10 17.29 8.89 7.25
C LEU A 10 16.03 8.55 8.07
N ALA A 11 16.19 8.09 9.30
CA ALA A 11 15.09 7.59 10.12
C ALA A 11 14.14 8.71 10.53
N ILE A 12 14.64 9.90 10.87
CA ILE A 12 13.82 11.05 11.25
C ILE A 12 12.76 11.39 10.19
N PRO A 13 13.12 11.65 8.91
CA PRO A 13 12.12 11.95 7.89
C PRO A 13 11.17 10.77 7.61
N VAL A 14 11.65 9.52 7.69
CA VAL A 14 10.79 8.34 7.55
C VAL A 14 9.76 8.26 8.68
N ILE A 15 10.17 8.49 9.93
CA ILE A 15 9.27 8.50 11.09
C ILE A 15 8.21 9.60 10.92
N VAL A 16 8.61 10.81 10.53
CA VAL A 16 7.68 11.91 10.29
C VAL A 16 6.66 11.55 9.21
N ALA A 17 7.10 10.95 8.11
CA ALA A 17 6.21 10.49 7.05
C ALA A 17 5.22 9.42 7.53
N GLN A 18 5.66 8.45 8.33
CA GLN A 18 4.79 7.41 8.89
C GLN A 18 3.75 7.98 9.87
N VAL A 19 4.17 8.93 10.71
CA VAL A 19 3.25 9.63 11.62
C VAL A 19 2.22 10.45 10.84
N ALA A 20 2.65 11.18 9.80
CA ALA A 20 1.73 11.92 8.94
C ALA A 20 0.74 11.00 8.22
N GLN A 21 1.20 9.84 7.73
CA GLN A 21 0.35 8.87 7.07
C GLN A 21 -0.71 8.27 8.02
N THR A 22 -0.32 7.99 9.26
CA THR A 22 -1.24 7.51 10.30
C THR A 22 -2.23 8.60 10.71
N ALA A 23 -1.74 9.84 10.83
CA ALA A 23 -2.56 11.00 11.18
C ALA A 23 -3.61 11.30 10.11
N MET A 24 -3.31 11.11 8.82
CA MET A 24 -4.32 11.25 7.75
C MET A 24 -5.51 10.30 7.98
N GLY A 25 -5.27 9.01 8.20
CA GLY A 25 -6.36 8.06 8.47
C GLY A 25 -7.14 8.36 9.76
N PHE A 26 -6.45 8.86 10.79
CA PHE A 26 -7.10 9.33 12.02
C PHE A 26 -8.00 10.55 11.76
N VAL A 27 -7.51 11.54 11.01
CA VAL A 27 -8.29 12.74 10.65
C VAL A 27 -9.49 12.37 9.80
N ASP A 28 -9.35 11.48 8.83
CA ASP A 28 -10.48 10.99 8.01
C ASP A 28 -11.56 10.35 8.88
N THR A 29 -11.14 9.57 9.88
CA THR A 29 -12.04 8.90 10.84
C THR A 29 -12.72 9.91 11.76
N VAL A 30 -11.99 10.92 12.28
CA VAL A 30 -12.54 11.98 13.14
C VAL A 30 -13.50 12.89 12.39
N MET A 31 -13.17 13.24 11.14
CA MET A 31 -14.03 14.05 10.27
C MET A 31 -15.34 13.32 9.94
N ALA A 32 -15.28 12.00 9.67
CA ALA A 32 -16.47 11.18 9.52
C ALA A 32 -17.25 10.99 10.83
N GLY A 33 -16.55 10.97 11.97
CA GLY A 33 -17.14 10.91 13.32
C GLY A 33 -17.91 12.15 13.76
N GLY A 34 -17.50 13.33 13.28
CA GLY A 34 -18.15 14.59 13.64
C GLY A 34 -19.51 14.83 12.98
N TYR A 35 -19.85 14.09 11.91
CA TYR A 35 -21.04 14.37 11.09
C TYR A 35 -22.21 13.40 11.36
N SER A 36 -21.97 12.09 11.50
CA SER A 36 -22.97 11.08 11.89
C SER A 36 -22.34 9.72 12.21
N ALA A 37 -22.93 8.94 13.12
CA ALA A 37 -22.53 7.55 13.41
C ALA A 37 -22.60 6.64 12.17
N THR A 38 -23.47 6.96 11.21
CA THR A 38 -23.60 6.23 9.93
C THR A 38 -22.39 6.45 9.03
N ASP A 39 -21.79 7.64 9.06
CA ASP A 39 -20.60 7.97 8.24
C ASP A 39 -19.34 7.33 8.82
N MET A 40 -19.21 7.22 10.14
CA MET A 40 -18.17 6.39 10.76
C MET A 40 -18.26 4.92 10.35
N ALA A 41 -19.47 4.36 10.35
CA ALA A 41 -19.67 2.96 9.96
C ALA A 41 -19.26 2.74 8.49
N ALA A 42 -19.56 3.70 7.61
CA ALA A 42 -19.11 3.68 6.22
C ALA A 42 -17.58 3.75 6.09
N VAL A 43 -16.90 4.62 6.86
CA VAL A 43 -15.43 4.71 6.87
C VAL A 43 -14.77 3.45 7.45
N ALA A 44 -15.36 2.83 8.47
CA ALA A 44 -14.85 1.59 9.06
C ALA A 44 -14.95 0.39 8.08
N ILE A 45 -16.06 0.28 7.34
CA ILE A 45 -16.23 -0.72 6.30
C ILE A 45 -15.28 -0.44 5.12
N GLY A 46 -15.17 0.82 4.70
CA GLY A 46 -14.24 1.26 3.66
C GLY A 46 -12.79 0.91 4.01
N THR A 47 -12.37 1.19 5.26
CA THR A 47 -11.03 0.88 5.77
C THR A 47 -10.76 -0.63 5.81
N SER A 48 -11.76 -1.43 6.21
CA SER A 48 -11.64 -2.89 6.24
C SER A 48 -11.42 -3.51 4.86
N ILE A 49 -12.00 -2.91 3.81
CA ILE A 49 -11.80 -3.35 2.42
C ILE A 49 -10.50 -2.76 1.83
N TRP A 50 -10.17 -1.53 2.21
CA TRP A 50 -8.98 -0.81 1.74
C TRP A 50 -7.67 -1.39 2.27
N LEU A 51 -7.62 -1.79 3.55
CA LEU A 51 -6.41 -2.32 4.20
C LEU A 51 -5.81 -3.53 3.46
N PRO A 52 -6.57 -4.59 3.13
CA PRO A 52 -6.07 -5.71 2.34
C PRO A 52 -5.58 -5.27 0.94
N ALA A 53 -6.30 -4.37 0.28
CA ALA A 53 -5.95 -3.89 -1.06
C ALA A 53 -4.64 -3.09 -1.06
N ILE A 54 -4.47 -2.15 -0.13
CA ILE A 54 -3.24 -1.37 -0.02
C ILE A 54 -2.06 -2.23 0.46
N LEU A 55 -2.28 -3.18 1.38
CA LEU A 55 -1.24 -4.12 1.82
C LEU A 55 -0.77 -5.01 0.68
N PHE A 56 -1.68 -5.46 -0.18
CA PHE A 56 -1.32 -6.20 -1.37
C PHE A 56 -0.43 -5.35 -2.30
N GLY A 57 -0.85 -4.12 -2.62
CA GLY A 57 -0.08 -3.21 -3.47
C GLY A 57 1.30 -2.90 -2.89
N HIS A 58 1.36 -2.63 -1.58
CA HIS A 58 2.62 -2.44 -0.86
C HIS A 58 3.49 -3.70 -0.88
N GLY A 59 2.92 -4.89 -0.67
CA GLY A 59 3.67 -6.14 -0.72
C GLY A 59 4.35 -6.37 -2.08
N LEU A 60 3.65 -6.02 -3.16
CA LEU A 60 4.19 -6.09 -4.51
C LEU A 60 5.32 -5.08 -4.75
N LEU A 61 5.14 -3.84 -4.29
CA LEU A 61 6.18 -2.80 -4.33
C LEU A 61 7.42 -3.20 -3.51
N LEU A 62 7.22 -3.74 -2.31
CA LEU A 62 8.30 -4.22 -1.45
C LEU A 62 9.05 -5.41 -2.06
N ALA A 63 8.39 -6.25 -2.85
CA ALA A 63 9.05 -7.32 -3.60
C ALA A 63 9.94 -6.80 -4.75
N LEU A 64 9.59 -5.65 -5.36
CA LEU A 64 10.39 -5.03 -6.41
C LEU A 64 11.68 -4.38 -5.89
N THR A 65 11.64 -3.80 -4.68
CA THR A 65 12.80 -3.13 -4.06
C THR A 65 14.07 -3.99 -3.99
N PRO A 66 14.06 -5.23 -3.43
CA PRO A 66 15.25 -6.09 -3.38
C PRO A 66 15.67 -6.57 -4.77
N VAL A 67 14.73 -6.83 -5.69
CA VAL A 67 15.03 -7.21 -7.08
C VAL A 67 15.85 -6.12 -7.77
N ILE A 68 15.43 -4.86 -7.63
CA ILE A 68 16.13 -3.69 -8.17
C ILE A 68 17.47 -3.49 -7.47
N ALA A 69 17.52 -3.62 -6.15
CA ALA A 69 18.76 -3.49 -5.37
C ALA A 69 19.81 -4.56 -5.77
N GLN A 70 19.37 -5.80 -6.01
CA GLN A 70 20.24 -6.90 -6.41
C GLN A 70 20.81 -6.71 -7.83
N LEU A 71 19.99 -6.22 -8.77
CA LEU A 71 20.45 -5.87 -10.12
C LEU A 71 21.43 -4.70 -10.12
N ASN A 72 21.14 -3.65 -9.34
CA ASN A 72 21.99 -2.48 -9.23
C ASN A 72 23.34 -2.81 -8.56
N GLY A 73 23.34 -3.70 -7.56
CA GLY A 73 24.55 -4.21 -6.93
C GLY A 73 25.41 -5.11 -7.84
N SER A 74 24.80 -5.77 -8.83
CA SER A 74 25.51 -6.65 -9.78
C SER A 74 26.20 -5.94 -10.96
N GLY A 75 26.18 -4.60 -10.99
CA GLY A 75 26.80 -3.79 -12.06
C GLY A 75 26.07 -3.79 -13.41
N ARG A 76 24.95 -4.52 -13.53
CA ARG A 76 24.15 -4.66 -14.76
C ARG A 76 23.04 -3.59 -14.84
N ARG A 77 23.42 -2.31 -14.71
CA ARG A 77 22.47 -1.17 -14.69
C ARG A 77 21.57 -1.10 -15.92
N ASP A 78 22.05 -1.51 -17.09
CA ASP A 78 21.24 -1.55 -18.33
C ASP A 78 20.05 -2.51 -18.24
N ARG A 79 20.15 -3.58 -17.43
CA ARG A 79 19.05 -4.53 -17.24
C ARG A 79 18.07 -4.11 -16.13
N VAL A 80 18.45 -3.13 -15.30
CA VAL A 80 17.57 -2.58 -14.26
C VAL A 80 16.34 -1.96 -14.90
N ALA A 81 16.50 -1.14 -15.95
CA ALA A 81 15.37 -0.51 -16.63
C ALA A 81 14.39 -1.53 -17.24
N HIS A 82 14.92 -2.61 -17.82
CA HIS A 82 14.08 -3.67 -18.42
C HIS A 82 13.31 -4.47 -17.36
N GLN A 83 13.97 -4.84 -16.26
CA GLN A 83 13.31 -5.56 -15.16
C GLN A 83 12.34 -4.69 -14.39
N VAL A 84 12.63 -3.40 -14.19
CA VAL A 84 11.68 -2.45 -13.60
C VAL A 84 10.45 -2.35 -14.49
N ARG A 85 10.60 -2.29 -15.82
CA ARG A 85 9.47 -2.25 -16.74
C ARG A 85 8.65 -3.54 -16.75
N GLN A 86 9.28 -4.70 -16.65
CA GLN A 86 8.58 -5.99 -16.50
C GLN A 86 7.88 -6.10 -15.15
N GLY A 87 8.53 -5.66 -14.06
CA GLY A 87 7.96 -5.59 -12.73
C GLY A 87 6.77 -4.65 -12.66
N PHE A 88 6.83 -3.52 -13.38
CA PHE A 88 5.70 -2.59 -13.52
C PHE A 88 4.55 -3.20 -14.33
N TRP A 89 4.85 -3.96 -15.39
CA TRP A 89 3.85 -4.71 -16.15
C TRP A 89 3.19 -5.80 -15.31
N LEU A 90 3.97 -6.55 -14.52
CA LEU A 90 3.46 -7.54 -13.59
C LEU A 90 2.61 -6.87 -12.50
N ALA A 91 3.07 -5.74 -11.97
CA ALA A 91 2.33 -4.97 -10.98
C ALA A 91 1.01 -4.42 -11.52
N GLY A 92 1.01 -3.92 -12.76
CA GLY A 92 -0.20 -3.51 -13.47
C GLY A 92 -1.17 -4.68 -13.67
N PHE A 93 -0.67 -5.84 -14.12
CA PHE A 93 -1.51 -7.03 -14.32
C PHE A 93 -2.16 -7.50 -13.01
N VAL A 94 -1.37 -7.57 -11.93
CA VAL A 94 -1.87 -7.99 -10.63
C VAL A 94 -2.82 -6.95 -10.03
N SER A 95 -2.57 -5.65 -10.23
CA SER A 95 -3.46 -4.58 -9.82
C SER A 95 -4.81 -4.63 -10.54
N VAL A 96 -4.81 -4.88 -11.86
CA VAL A 96 -6.04 -5.11 -12.64
C VAL A 96 -6.79 -6.34 -12.15
N LEU A 97 -6.08 -7.43 -11.86
CA LEU A 97 -6.69 -8.66 -11.33
C LEU A 97 -7.38 -8.40 -9.98
N ILE A 98 -6.75 -7.62 -9.10
CA ILE A 98 -7.33 -7.22 -7.81
C ILE A 98 -8.51 -6.27 -7.99
N MET A 99 -8.43 -5.31 -8.92
CA MET A 99 -9.56 -4.46 -9.26
C MET A 99 -10.77 -5.28 -9.72
N VAL A 100 -10.55 -6.31 -10.55
CA VAL A 100 -11.62 -7.21 -11.01
C VAL A 100 -12.19 -8.04 -9.86
N VAL A 101 -11.35 -8.54 -8.96
CA VAL A 101 -11.79 -9.28 -7.77
C VAL A 101 -12.58 -8.39 -6.81
N LEU A 102 -12.12 -7.16 -6.55
CA LEU A 102 -12.81 -6.19 -5.70
C LEU A 102 -14.10 -5.67 -6.35
N TRP A 103 -14.15 -5.51 -7.67
CA TRP A 103 -15.38 -5.22 -8.39
C TRP A 103 -16.44 -6.31 -8.18
N ASN A 104 -16.00 -7.57 -8.12
CA ASN A 104 -16.86 -8.71 -7.80
C ASN A 104 -17.08 -8.92 -6.29
N ALA A 105 -16.41 -8.16 -5.40
CA ALA A 105 -16.60 -8.27 -3.96
C ALA A 105 -18.03 -7.87 -3.53
N GLY A 106 -18.71 -7.01 -4.30
CA GLY A 106 -20.14 -6.75 -4.13
C GLY A 106 -21.02 -8.00 -4.33
N HIS A 107 -20.57 -8.97 -5.13
CA HIS A 107 -21.24 -10.28 -5.28
C HIS A 107 -20.92 -11.23 -4.12
N ILE A 108 -19.69 -11.21 -3.59
CA ILE A 108 -19.28 -12.05 -2.45
C ILE A 108 -19.97 -11.62 -1.14
N ILE A 109 -20.13 -10.30 -0.92
CA ILE A 109 -20.84 -9.76 0.24
C ILE A 109 -22.33 -10.12 0.21
N ARG A 110 -22.96 -10.13 -0.98
CA ARG A 110 -24.34 -10.63 -1.14
C ARG A 110 -24.45 -12.13 -0.89
N ALA A 111 -23.46 -12.92 -1.30
CA ALA A 111 -23.42 -14.36 -1.04
C ALA A 111 -23.22 -14.73 0.45
N MET A 112 -22.63 -13.83 1.27
CA MET A 112 -22.52 -14.03 2.72
C MET A 112 -23.76 -13.58 3.52
N GLN A 113 -24.68 -12.80 2.94
CA GLN A 113 -25.95 -12.42 3.59
C GLN A 113 -27.05 -13.49 3.45
N GLU A 114 -26.81 -14.56 2.70
CA GLU A 114 -27.76 -15.67 2.49
C GLU A 114 -27.63 -16.82 3.51
N TYR A 115 -26.89 -16.65 4.61
CA TYR A 115 -26.85 -17.61 5.73
C TYR A 115 -27.11 -16.97 7.10
#